data_AF-A0AAQ3ETF3-F1
#
_entry.id   AF-A0AAQ3ETF3-F1
#
_cell.length_a   1.000
_cell.length_b   1.000
_cell.length_c   1.000
_cell.angle_alpha   90.00
_cell.angle_beta   90.00
_cell.angle_gamma   90.00
#
_symmetry.space_group_name_H-M   'P 1'
#
loop_
_entity.id
_entity.type
_entity.pdbx_description
1 polymer ?
#
loop_
_entity_poly.entity_id
_entity_poly.type
_entity_poly.pdbx_seq_one_letter_code
_entity_poly.pdbx_strand_id
1 'polypeptide(L)'
;MSVAVLADRLEIALTDLNFEWSLVQMRQVVDYWYDGKSIYDMAELLNRKPDEIILLIVDFARGRVLPPRPYGLNANKRISIKRTHLKGKKDNLRRFVQDSPVYIPFIEKNFVWNDSEIKRFREMWEANESIICISEELDRDIDEVLFLVMDQASRDFIQPRMNGLLGKDATEHDLIRQRLPF
;
A
#
# COMPACT_ATOMS: atom_id res chain seq x y z
N MET A 1 13.69 -29.79 -34.12
CA MET A 1 13.44 -29.32 -32.75
C MET A 1 13.02 -27.87 -32.83
N SER A 2 11.74 -27.58 -32.61
CA SER A 2 11.22 -26.21 -32.61
C SER A 2 11.61 -25.59 -31.27
N VAL A 3 12.55 -24.65 -31.26
CA VAL A 3 12.79 -23.78 -30.12
C VAL A 3 11.61 -22.81 -30.08
N ALA A 4 10.52 -23.25 -29.45
CA ALA A 4 9.51 -22.30 -28.99
C ALA A 4 10.23 -21.42 -27.98
N VAL A 5 10.51 -20.18 -28.37
CA VAL A 5 10.82 -19.11 -27.41
C VAL A 5 9.61 -19.07 -26.49
N LEU A 6 9.74 -19.62 -25.27
CA LEU A 6 8.73 -19.45 -24.23
C LEU A 6 8.70 -17.96 -23.96
N ALA A 7 7.75 -17.26 -24.59
CA ALA A 7 7.51 -15.85 -24.34
C ALA A 7 7.29 -15.70 -22.84
N ASP A 8 8.07 -14.81 -22.23
CA ASP A 8 7.94 -14.49 -20.82
C ASP A 8 6.52 -14.01 -20.57
N ARG A 9 5.79 -14.70 -19.69
CA ARG A 9 4.36 -14.47 -19.50
C ARG A 9 4.18 -13.19 -18.69
N LEU A 10 3.15 -12.43 -19.02
CA LEU A 10 2.76 -11.24 -18.28
C LEU A 10 1.73 -11.59 -17.20
N GLU A 11 1.94 -11.07 -16.00
CA GLU A 11 0.94 -11.00 -14.94
C GLU A 11 0.67 -9.53 -14.57
N ILE A 12 -0.58 -9.25 -14.20
CA ILE A 12 -1.00 -7.95 -13.67
C ILE A 12 -1.23 -8.14 -12.16
N ALA A 13 -0.54 -7.36 -11.33
CA ALA A 13 -0.68 -7.41 -9.89
C ALA A 13 -1.98 -6.74 -9.41
N LEU A 14 -2.53 -7.20 -8.28
CA LEU A 14 -3.69 -6.61 -7.58
C LEU A 14 -4.98 -6.54 -8.39
N THR A 15 -5.16 -7.48 -9.33
CA THR A 15 -6.34 -7.54 -10.22
C THR A 15 -7.65 -7.79 -9.49
N ASP A 16 -7.60 -8.22 -8.24
CA ASP A 16 -8.75 -8.50 -7.39
C ASP A 16 -9.18 -7.29 -6.53
N LEU A 17 -8.46 -6.17 -6.57
CA LEU A 17 -8.77 -4.95 -5.82
C LEU A 17 -9.63 -3.97 -6.63
N ASN A 18 -10.55 -3.29 -5.96
CA ASN A 18 -11.24 -2.13 -6.50
C ASN A 18 -10.49 -0.84 -6.10
N PHE A 19 -9.95 -0.13 -7.10
CA PHE A 19 -9.19 1.11 -6.90
C PHE A 19 -10.06 2.38 -6.94
N GLU A 20 -11.35 2.28 -7.23
CA GLU A 20 -12.21 3.45 -7.36
C GLU A 20 -12.68 3.97 -6.01
N TRP A 21 -12.38 5.23 -5.73
CA TRP A 21 -12.76 5.92 -4.50
C TRP A 21 -13.67 7.11 -4.77
N SER A 22 -14.89 7.05 -4.28
CA SER A 22 -15.77 8.23 -4.26
C SER A 22 -15.27 9.27 -3.26
N LEU A 23 -15.60 10.55 -3.50
CA LEU A 23 -15.32 11.63 -2.55
C LEU A 23 -15.90 11.36 -1.16
N VAL A 24 -17.04 10.67 -1.08
CA VAL A 24 -17.68 10.30 0.19
C VAL A 24 -16.82 9.29 0.96
N GLN A 25 -16.39 8.20 0.31
CA GLN A 25 -15.52 7.21 0.93
C GLN A 25 -14.17 7.79 1.33
N MET A 26 -13.55 8.61 0.48
CA MET A 26 -12.31 9.30 0.84
C MET A 26 -12.45 10.16 2.11
N ARG A 27 -13.58 10.87 2.24
CA ARG A 27 -13.90 11.67 3.43
C ARG A 27 -14.11 10.80 4.68
N GLN A 28 -14.77 9.65 4.52
CA GLN A 28 -14.95 8.68 5.61
C GLN A 28 -13.62 8.11 6.08
N VAL A 29 -12.70 7.76 5.15
CA VAL A 29 -11.34 7.29 5.51
C VAL A 29 -10.60 8.36 6.31
N VAL A 30 -10.70 9.64 5.92
CA VAL A 30 -10.13 10.74 6.73
C VAL A 30 -10.75 10.78 8.13
N ASP A 31 -12.09 10.72 8.26
CA ASP A 31 -12.74 10.72 9.57
C ASP A 31 -12.27 9.53 10.43
N TYR A 32 -12.29 8.32 9.87
CA TYR A 32 -11.89 7.09 10.55
C TYR A 32 -10.42 7.08 10.98
N TRP A 33 -9.53 7.66 10.16
CA TRP A 33 -8.13 7.81 10.51
C TRP A 33 -7.95 8.72 11.74
N TYR A 34 -8.65 9.86 11.76
CA TYR A 34 -8.64 10.79 12.90
C TYR A 34 -9.32 10.22 14.15
N ASP A 35 -10.36 9.41 13.99
CA ASP A 35 -11.01 8.71 15.10
C ASP A 35 -10.17 7.55 15.65
N GLY A 36 -9.08 7.19 14.98
CA GLY A 36 -8.14 6.17 15.45
C GLY A 36 -8.56 4.75 15.11
N LYS A 37 -9.44 4.55 14.11
CA LYS A 37 -9.84 3.22 13.66
C LYS A 37 -8.68 2.44 13.05
N SER A 38 -8.67 1.12 13.22
CA SER A 38 -7.76 0.23 12.50
C SER A 38 -8.14 0.15 11.01
N ILE A 39 -7.24 -0.30 10.14
CA ILE A 39 -7.60 -0.56 8.73
C ILE A 39 -8.69 -1.63 8.59
N TYR A 40 -8.76 -2.59 9.51
CA TYR A 40 -9.78 -3.63 9.51
C TYR A 40 -11.16 -3.07 9.86
N ASP A 41 -11.24 -2.18 10.87
CA ASP A 41 -12.49 -1.48 11.19
C ASP A 41 -12.95 -0.63 9.99
N MET A 42 -12.02 0.04 9.29
CA MET A 42 -12.35 0.85 8.12
C MET A 42 -12.85 -0.02 6.96
N ALA A 43 -12.19 -1.14 6.71
CA ALA A 43 -12.56 -2.12 5.69
C ALA A 43 -13.98 -2.65 5.95
N GLU A 44 -14.30 -3.04 7.19
CA GLU A 44 -15.64 -3.46 7.59
C GLU A 44 -16.68 -2.36 7.39
N LEU A 45 -16.41 -1.15 7.89
CA LEU A 45 -17.35 -0.01 7.82
C LEU A 45 -17.64 0.45 6.39
N LEU A 46 -16.67 0.30 5.48
CA LEU A 46 -16.80 0.71 4.08
C LEU A 46 -17.17 -0.45 3.16
N ASN A 47 -17.24 -1.68 3.68
CA ASN A 47 -17.40 -2.91 2.91
C ASN A 47 -16.36 -3.02 1.77
N ARG A 48 -15.09 -2.90 2.14
CA ARG A 48 -13.93 -2.92 1.23
C ARG A 48 -12.86 -3.87 1.72
N LYS A 49 -11.90 -4.24 0.87
CA LYS A 49 -10.74 -5.03 1.28
C LYS A 49 -9.76 -4.18 2.10
N PRO A 50 -9.08 -4.73 3.12
CA PRO A 50 -8.04 -4.01 3.85
C PRO A 50 -6.95 -3.43 2.94
N ASP A 51 -6.55 -4.16 1.89
CA ASP A 51 -5.51 -3.73 0.95
C ASP A 51 -5.90 -2.48 0.16
N GLU A 52 -7.18 -2.34 -0.23
CA GLU A 52 -7.68 -1.12 -0.86
C GLU A 52 -7.53 0.09 0.08
N ILE A 53 -7.82 -0.11 1.37
CA ILE A 53 -7.70 0.93 2.41
C ILE A 53 -6.23 1.31 2.61
N ILE A 54 -5.32 0.31 2.64
CA ILE A 54 -3.87 0.52 2.76
C ILE A 54 -3.37 1.39 1.61
N LEU A 55 -3.70 1.04 0.36
CA LEU A 55 -3.27 1.80 -0.81
C LEU A 55 -3.70 3.26 -0.73
N LEU A 56 -4.96 3.52 -0.37
CA LEU A 56 -5.43 4.90 -0.21
C LEU A 56 -4.70 5.63 0.93
N ILE A 57 -4.42 4.98 2.05
CA ILE A 57 -3.68 5.57 3.18
C ILE A 57 -2.25 5.94 2.77
N VAL A 58 -1.55 5.05 2.07
CA VAL A 58 -0.17 5.30 1.60
C VAL A 58 -0.15 6.51 0.67
N ASP A 59 -1.07 6.56 -0.30
CA ASP A 59 -1.21 7.68 -1.22
C ASP A 59 -1.55 9.01 -0.49
N PHE A 60 -2.51 8.96 0.43
CA PHE A 60 -2.90 10.12 1.22
C PHE A 60 -1.80 10.62 2.16
N ALA A 61 -0.96 9.72 2.70
CA ALA A 61 0.19 10.10 3.50
C ALA A 61 1.21 10.90 2.67
N ARG A 62 1.48 10.47 1.43
CA ARG A 62 2.34 11.21 0.47
C ARG A 62 1.77 12.59 0.14
N GLY A 63 0.46 12.64 -0.12
CA GLY A 63 -0.27 13.89 -0.37
C GLY A 63 -0.46 14.79 0.86
N ARG A 64 0.11 14.42 2.02
CA ARG A 64 -0.01 15.10 3.33
C ARG A 64 -1.46 15.31 3.79
N VAL A 65 -2.36 14.44 3.33
CA VAL A 65 -3.77 14.42 3.73
C VAL A 65 -3.89 13.86 5.14
N LEU A 66 -3.23 12.73 5.40
CA LEU A 66 -3.27 12.02 6.69
C LEU A 66 -1.98 12.28 7.50
N PRO A 67 -2.09 12.57 8.81
CA PRO A 67 -0.92 12.61 9.69
C PRO A 67 -0.45 11.18 10.03
N PRO A 68 0.83 11.00 10.40
CA PRO A 68 1.31 9.72 10.93
C PRO A 68 0.60 9.38 12.26
N ARG A 69 0.51 8.09 12.56
CA ARG A 69 -0.06 7.57 13.82
C ARG A 69 0.97 6.70 14.56
N PRO A 70 1.02 6.74 15.90
CA PRO A 70 1.96 5.93 16.67
C PRO A 70 1.91 4.42 16.36
N TYR A 71 0.71 3.87 16.15
CA TYR A 71 0.52 2.45 15.83
C TYR A 71 0.16 2.21 14.35
N GLY A 72 0.47 3.17 13.47
CA GLY A 72 0.31 3.02 12.01
C GLY A 72 -1.09 2.59 11.59
N LEU A 73 -1.19 1.40 10.98
CA LEU A 73 -2.43 0.83 10.43
C LEU A 73 -3.36 0.23 11.50
N ASN A 74 -2.87 0.01 12.72
CA ASN A 74 -3.66 -0.54 13.82
C ASN A 74 -4.61 0.49 14.45
N ALA A 75 -5.42 0.04 15.40
CA ALA A 75 -6.22 0.93 16.23
C ALA A 75 -5.32 1.92 16.99
N ASN A 76 -5.78 3.16 17.11
CA ASN A 76 -5.06 4.27 17.72
C ASN A 76 -6.02 5.08 18.60
N LYS A 77 -5.46 5.89 19.50
CA LYS A 77 -6.24 6.94 20.14
C LYS A 77 -6.68 7.97 19.11
N ARG A 78 -7.86 8.55 19.31
CA ARG A 78 -8.37 9.66 18.52
C ARG A 78 -7.35 10.79 18.45
N ILE A 79 -7.05 11.25 17.24
CA ILE A 79 -6.16 12.37 16.97
C ILE A 79 -6.94 13.67 17.18
N SER A 80 -6.45 14.53 18.07
CA SER A 80 -7.08 15.84 18.32
C SER A 80 -6.91 16.75 17.10
N ILE A 81 -8.02 17.27 16.59
CA ILE A 81 -8.05 18.25 15.50
C ILE A 81 -9.24 19.20 15.67
N LYS A 82 -9.02 20.49 15.37
CA LYS A 82 -10.11 21.48 15.32
C LYS A 82 -11.09 21.11 14.21
N ARG A 83 -12.40 21.19 14.48
CA ARG A 83 -13.46 20.87 13.50
C ARG A 83 -13.29 21.63 12.17
N THR A 84 -12.90 22.90 12.23
CA THR A 84 -12.63 23.73 11.05
C THR A 84 -11.47 23.20 10.20
N HIS A 85 -10.39 22.73 10.83
CA HIS A 85 -9.24 22.16 10.13
C HIS A 85 -9.58 20.81 9.51
N LEU A 86 -10.33 19.96 10.21
CA LEU A 86 -10.80 18.68 9.67
C LEU A 86 -11.72 18.91 8.47
N LYS A 87 -12.66 19.84 8.57
CA LYS A 87 -13.52 20.25 7.45
C LYS A 87 -12.70 20.72 6.26
N GLY A 88 -11.72 21.61 6.47
CA GLY A 88 -10.81 22.08 5.42
C GLY A 88 -10.05 20.94 4.73
N LYS A 89 -9.52 19.97 5.49
CA LYS A 89 -8.89 18.77 4.93
C LYS A 89 -9.84 17.99 4.02
N LYS A 90 -11.09 17.76 4.47
CA LYS A 90 -12.12 17.04 3.70
C LYS A 90 -12.64 17.81 2.49
N ASP A 91 -12.65 19.14 2.55
CA ASP A 91 -13.01 20.00 1.42
C ASP A 91 -11.93 19.98 0.35
N ASN A 92 -10.65 19.95 0.74
CA ASN A 92 -9.51 19.87 -0.17
C ASN A 92 -9.45 18.56 -0.97
N LEU A 93 -10.11 17.49 -0.51
CA LEU A 93 -10.19 16.22 -1.25
C LEU A 93 -10.91 16.35 -2.61
N ARG A 94 -11.72 17.40 -2.81
CA ARG A 94 -12.39 17.66 -4.10
C ARG A 94 -11.39 17.75 -5.26
N ARG A 95 -10.14 18.13 -5.00
CA ARG A 95 -9.10 18.21 -6.04
C ARG A 95 -8.81 16.88 -6.73
N PHE A 96 -9.02 15.75 -6.03
CA PHE A 96 -8.75 14.41 -6.56
C PHE A 96 -9.85 13.89 -7.50
N VAL A 97 -10.99 14.58 -7.56
CA VAL A 97 -12.18 14.19 -8.33
C VAL A 97 -12.67 15.35 -9.19
N GLN A 98 -11.76 16.26 -9.58
CA GLN A 98 -12.12 17.40 -10.43
C GLN A 98 -12.52 16.93 -11.83
N ASP A 99 -11.73 16.01 -12.39
CA ASP A 99 -11.87 15.55 -13.78
C ASP A 99 -12.51 14.15 -13.88
N SER A 100 -12.86 13.54 -12.75
CA SER A 100 -13.41 12.18 -12.66
C SER A 100 -14.36 12.04 -11.48
N PRO A 101 -15.46 11.26 -11.58
CA PRO A 101 -16.36 11.01 -10.46
C PRO A 101 -15.71 10.20 -9.33
N VAL A 102 -14.60 9.52 -9.61
CA VAL A 102 -13.83 8.70 -8.67
C VAL A 102 -12.35 9.05 -8.71
N TYR A 103 -11.69 8.88 -7.59
CA TYR A 103 -10.24 8.93 -7.47
C TYR A 103 -9.66 7.52 -7.56
N ILE A 104 -8.53 7.37 -8.25
CA ILE A 104 -7.78 6.11 -8.35
C ILE A 104 -6.37 6.39 -7.81
N PRO A 105 -6.00 5.86 -6.62
CA PRO A 105 -4.65 6.03 -6.09
C PRO A 105 -3.65 5.28 -6.97
N PHE A 106 -2.45 5.86 -7.15
CA PHE A 106 -1.36 5.25 -7.92
C PHE A 106 -1.70 4.92 -9.37
N ILE A 107 -2.58 5.69 -10.00
CA ILE A 107 -2.99 5.49 -11.41
C ILE A 107 -1.80 5.55 -12.39
N GLU A 108 -0.72 6.23 -12.00
CA GLU A 108 0.50 6.39 -12.78
C GLU A 108 1.48 5.21 -12.68
N LYS A 109 1.25 4.24 -11.78
CA LYS A 109 2.18 3.14 -11.51
C LYS A 109 1.94 1.96 -12.46
N ASN A 110 3.00 1.21 -12.76
CA ASN A 110 2.94 0.03 -13.61
C ASN A 110 2.71 -1.24 -12.79
N PHE A 111 1.57 -1.90 -13.02
CA PHE A 111 1.21 -3.16 -12.36
C PHE A 111 1.51 -4.39 -13.20
N VAL A 112 2.13 -4.22 -14.38
CA VAL A 112 2.48 -5.33 -15.28
C VAL A 112 3.88 -5.83 -14.99
N TRP A 113 3.96 -7.15 -14.77
CA TRP A 113 5.16 -7.88 -14.43
C TRP A 113 5.35 -9.04 -15.38
N ASN A 114 6.60 -9.32 -15.74
CA ASN A 114 6.94 -10.54 -16.45
C ASN A 114 7.22 -11.68 -15.46
N ASP A 115 6.97 -12.93 -15.85
CA ASP A 115 7.22 -14.12 -15.04
C ASP A 115 8.68 -14.19 -14.55
N SER A 116 9.65 -13.74 -15.36
CA SER A 116 11.06 -13.66 -14.94
C SER A 116 11.28 -12.64 -13.81
N GLU A 117 10.65 -11.46 -13.86
CA GLU A 117 10.71 -10.46 -12.79
C GLU A 117 10.07 -10.99 -11.51
N ILE A 118 8.93 -11.68 -11.62
CA ILE A 118 8.24 -12.27 -10.45
C ILE A 118 9.11 -13.36 -9.81
N LYS A 119 9.75 -14.23 -10.61
CA LYS A 119 10.68 -15.23 -10.10
C LYS A 119 11.85 -14.58 -9.38
N ARG A 120 12.46 -13.57 -10.00
CA ARG A 120 13.58 -12.84 -9.41
C ARG A 120 13.18 -12.13 -8.11
N PHE A 121 12.02 -11.50 -8.09
CA PHE A 121 11.42 -10.91 -6.90
C PHE A 121 11.32 -11.94 -5.76
N ARG A 122 10.79 -13.14 -6.03
CA ARG A 122 10.64 -14.19 -5.00
C ARG A 122 11.98 -14.69 -4.49
N GLU A 123 12.96 -14.92 -5.37
CA GLU A 123 14.33 -15.29 -4.98
C GLU A 123 14.93 -14.27 -4.01
N MET A 124 14.79 -12.97 -4.32
CA MET A 124 15.31 -11.90 -3.47
C MET A 124 14.52 -11.76 -2.16
N TRP A 125 13.20 -11.94 -2.20
CA TRP A 125 12.35 -11.96 -1.01
C TRP A 125 12.77 -13.07 -0.03
N GLU A 126 13.00 -14.28 -0.55
CA GLU A 126 13.48 -15.44 0.22
C GLU A 126 14.91 -15.23 0.74
N ALA A 127 15.77 -14.59 -0.05
CA ALA A 127 17.12 -14.18 0.37
C ALA A 127 17.14 -13.02 1.39
N ASN A 128 15.95 -12.56 1.80
CA ASN A 128 15.74 -11.49 2.75
C ASN A 128 16.27 -10.11 2.29
N GLU A 129 16.31 -9.83 0.99
CA GLU A 129 16.67 -8.51 0.43
C GLU A 129 15.62 -7.45 0.78
N SER A 130 15.98 -6.18 1.02
CA SER A 130 14.97 -5.13 1.23
C SER A 130 14.20 -4.83 -0.06
N ILE A 131 13.00 -4.26 0.05
CA ILE A 131 12.25 -3.82 -1.16
C ILE A 131 12.97 -2.71 -1.93
N ILE A 132 13.89 -1.98 -1.28
CA ILE A 132 14.73 -0.98 -1.94
C ILE A 132 15.72 -1.70 -2.86
N CYS A 133 16.45 -2.70 -2.35
CA CYS A 133 17.37 -3.49 -3.17
C CYS A 133 16.65 -4.25 -4.29
N ILE A 134 15.44 -4.77 -4.03
CA ILE A 134 14.62 -5.41 -5.06
C ILE A 134 14.19 -4.42 -6.14
N SER A 135 13.81 -3.20 -5.75
CA SER A 135 13.47 -2.12 -6.67
C SER A 135 14.65 -1.74 -7.57
N GLU A 136 15.85 -1.64 -7.01
CA GLU A 136 17.07 -1.34 -7.76
C GLU A 136 17.45 -2.48 -8.72
N GLU A 137 17.38 -3.75 -8.29
CA GLU A 137 17.71 -4.91 -9.13
C GLU A 137 16.74 -5.04 -10.32
N LEU A 138 15.45 -4.81 -10.09
CA LEU A 138 14.43 -4.98 -11.12
C LEU A 138 14.24 -3.73 -11.99
N ASP A 139 14.94 -2.63 -11.69
CA ASP A 139 14.74 -1.31 -12.31
C ASP A 139 13.26 -0.87 -12.24
N ARG A 140 12.64 -1.05 -11.07
CA ARG A 140 11.23 -0.74 -10.81
C ARG A 140 11.08 0.30 -9.70
N ASP A 141 9.98 1.04 -9.74
CA ASP A 141 9.64 1.95 -8.65
C ASP A 141 9.35 1.15 -7.36
N ILE A 142 9.82 1.64 -6.22
CA ILE A 142 9.64 0.98 -4.92
C ILE A 142 8.17 0.72 -4.56
N ASP A 143 7.25 1.57 -5.04
CA ASP A 143 5.81 1.37 -4.87
C ASP A 143 5.29 0.19 -5.67
N GLU A 144 5.78 0.03 -6.90
CA GLU A 144 5.42 -1.12 -7.74
C GLU A 144 5.85 -2.41 -7.05
N VAL A 145 7.07 -2.44 -6.50
CA VAL A 145 7.56 -3.58 -5.71
C VAL A 145 6.70 -3.80 -4.46
N LEU A 146 6.32 -2.75 -3.73
CA LEU A 146 5.40 -2.86 -2.60
C LEU A 146 4.05 -3.47 -3.01
N PHE A 147 3.50 -3.06 -4.16
CA PHE A 147 2.23 -3.60 -4.66
C PHE A 147 2.37 -5.07 -5.08
N LEU A 148 3.53 -5.45 -5.64
CA LEU A 148 3.84 -6.85 -5.90
C LEU A 148 3.93 -7.65 -4.59
N VAL A 149 4.52 -7.11 -3.53
CA VAL A 149 4.50 -7.76 -2.20
C VAL A 149 3.07 -8.01 -1.74
N MET A 150 2.18 -7.02 -1.85
CA MET A 150 0.77 -7.17 -1.48
C MET A 150 0.07 -8.24 -2.32
N ASP A 151 0.26 -8.24 -3.64
CA ASP A 151 -0.31 -9.24 -4.56
C ASP A 151 0.16 -10.65 -4.19
N GLN A 152 1.47 -10.86 -4.11
CA GLN A 152 2.05 -12.17 -3.87
C GLN A 152 1.72 -12.70 -2.47
N ALA A 153 1.61 -11.81 -1.46
CA ALA A 153 1.20 -12.20 -0.11
C ALA A 153 -0.29 -12.60 -0.05
N SER A 154 -1.17 -11.83 -0.70
CA SER A 154 -2.61 -12.14 -0.75
C SER A 154 -2.93 -13.46 -1.46
N ARG A 155 -2.04 -13.89 -2.36
CA ARG A 155 -2.11 -15.14 -3.13
C ARG A 155 -1.32 -16.28 -2.49
N ASP A 156 -0.82 -16.10 -1.26
CA ASP A 156 0.01 -17.05 -0.50
C ASP A 156 1.31 -17.50 -1.19
N PHE A 157 1.78 -16.74 -2.19
CA PHE A 157 3.01 -17.04 -2.92
C PHE A 157 4.28 -16.61 -2.19
N ILE A 158 4.17 -15.70 -1.23
CA ILE A 158 5.24 -15.34 -0.31
C ILE A 158 4.71 -15.36 1.11
N GLN A 159 5.62 -15.60 2.06
CA GLN A 159 5.31 -15.59 3.49
C GLN A 159 5.94 -14.36 4.17
N PRO A 160 5.42 -13.93 5.33
CA PRO A 160 6.10 -12.96 6.17
C PRO A 160 7.53 -13.40 6.47
N ARG A 161 8.48 -12.45 6.43
CA ARG A 161 9.91 -12.70 6.64
C ARG A 161 10.50 -11.78 7.70
N MET A 162 11.72 -12.08 8.15
CA MET A 162 12.42 -11.30 9.15
C MET A 162 12.55 -9.82 8.70
N ASN A 163 12.14 -8.90 9.58
CA ASN A 163 12.15 -7.45 9.36
C ASN A 163 11.26 -6.94 8.19
N GLY A 164 10.41 -7.81 7.62
CA GLY A 164 9.42 -7.43 6.61
C GLY A 164 10.03 -6.74 5.39
N LEU A 165 9.49 -5.58 5.01
CA LEU A 165 9.90 -4.82 3.82
C LEU A 165 11.37 -4.37 3.85
N LEU A 166 11.96 -4.20 5.04
CA LEU A 166 13.34 -3.77 5.19
C LEU A 166 14.34 -4.93 5.08
N GLY A 167 13.90 -6.17 5.25
CA GLY A 167 14.76 -7.35 5.14
C GLY A 167 16.06 -7.24 5.94
N LYS A 168 17.17 -7.60 5.30
CA LYS A 168 18.52 -7.58 5.89
C LYS A 168 19.07 -6.17 6.15
N ASP A 169 18.47 -5.13 5.57
CA ASP A 169 18.92 -3.74 5.71
C ASP A 169 18.30 -3.04 6.93
N ALA A 170 17.40 -3.71 7.67
CA ALA A 170 16.76 -3.14 8.84
C ALA A 170 17.78 -2.81 9.93
N THR A 171 17.83 -1.54 10.34
CA THR A 171 18.69 -1.11 11.44
C THR A 171 18.05 -1.41 12.79
N GLU A 172 18.84 -1.45 13.86
CA GLU A 172 18.31 -1.60 15.23
C GLU A 172 17.26 -0.52 15.56
N HIS A 173 17.48 0.70 15.10
CA HIS A 173 16.53 1.81 15.25
C HIS A 173 15.21 1.56 14.51
N ASP A 174 15.23 0.95 13.32
CA ASP A 174 14.01 0.58 12.58
C ASP A 174 13.23 -0.52 13.30
N LEU A 175 13.95 -1.51 13.85
CA LEU A 175 13.35 -2.60 14.61
C LEU A 175 12.68 -2.08 15.89
N ILE A 176 13.28 -1.10 16.58
CA ILE A 176 12.68 -0.44 17.75
C ILE A 176 11.37 0.25 17.36
N ARG A 177 11.32 0.91 16.20
CA ARG A 177 10.08 1.55 15.71
C ARG A 177 9.00 0.55 15.31
N GLN A 178 9.39 -0.59 14.73
CA GLN A 178 8.47 -1.68 14.39
C GLN A 178 7.93 -2.41 15.63
N ARG A 179 8.69 -2.43 16.73
CA ARG A 179 8.33 -3.07 18.01
C ARG A 179 7.39 -2.24 18.90
N LEU A 180 6.92 -1.07 18.46
CA LEU A 180 6.00 -0.27 19.28
C LEU A 180 4.75 -1.13 19.63
N PRO A 181 4.45 -1.25 20.93
CA PRO A 181 3.79 -2.42 21.49
C PRO A 181 2.31 -2.50 21.09
N PHE A 182 1.85 -3.74 20.90
CA PHE A 182 0.45 -4.14 21.00
C PHE A 182 -0.11 -3.80 22.40
#